data_AF-A0A1N7JFB3-F1
#
_entry.id   AF-A0A1N7JFB3-F1
#
_cell.length_a   1.000
_cell.length_b   1.000
_cell.length_c   1.000
_cell.angle_alpha   90.00
_cell.angle_beta   90.00
_cell.angle_gamma   90.00
#
_symmetry.space_group_name_H-M   'P 1'
#
loop_
_entity.id
_entity.type
_entity.pdbx_description
1 polymer ?
#
loop_
_entity_poly.entity_id
_entity_poly.type
_entity_poly.pdbx_seq_one_letter_code
_entity_poly.pdbx_strand_id
1 'polypeptide(L)' 'MRLKQIKPMKFNQLATAQSFANRCQKIQMIILGDDDKFWVVSPREAKALETAGYQLA' A
#
# COMPACT_ATOMS: atom_id res chain seq x y z
N MET A 1 8.76 -4.68 17.39
CA MET A 1 7.33 -4.66 17.05
C MET A 1 7.08 -5.70 15.96
N ARG A 2 6.23 -6.71 16.20
CA ARG A 2 5.91 -7.72 15.19
C ARG A 2 4.82 -7.12 14.29
N LEU A 3 5.18 -6.69 13.09
CA LEU A 3 4.20 -6.28 12.09
C LEU A 3 3.25 -7.48 11.89
N LYS A 4 1.98 -7.30 12.22
CA LYS A 4 0.91 -8.24 11.83
C LYS A 4 1.09 -8.49 10.32
N GLN A 5 0.99 -9.72 9.83
CA GLN A 5 1.17 -10.01 8.40
C GLN A 5 0.23 -9.12 7.57
N ILE A 6 0.77 -8.03 7.04
CA ILE A 6 0.12 -7.16 6.06
C ILE A 6 0.11 -8.00 4.77
N LYS A 7 -1.07 -8.22 4.19
CA LYS A 7 -1.21 -8.83 2.87
C LYS A 7 -1.59 -7.72 1.89
N PRO A 8 -0.62 -6.92 1.41
CA PRO A 8 -0.92 -5.85 0.47
C PRO A 8 -1.31 -6.47 -0.89
N MET A 9 -2.26 -5.84 -1.58
CA MET A 9 -2.41 -6.10 -3.01
C MET A 9 -1.27 -5.40 -3.75
N LYS A 10 -0.48 -6.17 -4.50
CA LYS A 10 0.69 -5.68 -5.21
C LYS A 10 0.39 -5.47 -6.69
N PHE A 11 0.87 -4.36 -7.24
CA PHE A 11 0.73 -4.01 -8.65
C PHE A 11 2.07 -3.55 -9.21
N ASN A 12 2.30 -3.81 -10.49
CA ASN A 12 3.54 -3.41 -11.18
C ASN A 12 3.47 -1.98 -11.73
N GLN A 13 2.29 -1.36 -11.78
CA GLN A 13 2.09 -0.03 -12.33
C GLN A 13 1.23 0.81 -11.39
N LEU A 14 1.64 2.06 -11.16
CA LEU A 14 0.92 3.01 -10.31
C LEU A 14 -0.51 3.24 -10.81
N ALA A 15 -0.69 3.38 -12.13
CA ALA A 15 -2.01 3.58 -12.74
C ALA A 15 -3.00 2.45 -12.41
N THR A 16 -2.53 1.20 -12.38
CA THR A 16 -3.36 0.04 -12.01
C THR A 16 -3.66 0.03 -10.51
N ALA A 17 -2.67 0.32 -9.67
CA ALA A 17 -2.85 0.42 -8.22
C ALA A 17 -3.87 1.52 -7.86
N GLN A 18 -3.78 2.67 -8.52
CA GLN A 18 -4.68 3.80 -8.30
C GLN A 18 -6.08 3.53 -8.83
N SER A 19 -6.20 2.89 -10.00
CA SER A 19 -7.49 2.40 -10.50
C SER A 19 -8.15 1.42 -9.53
N PHE A 20 -7.38 0.53 -8.90
CA PHE A 20 -7.87 -0.40 -7.90
C PHE A 20 -8.31 0.33 -6.62
N ALA A 21 -7.47 1.21 -6.08
CA ALA A 21 -7.76 2.00 -4.88
C ALA A 21 -9.02 2.85 -5.05
N ASN A 22 -9.21 3.49 -6.21
CA ASN A 22 -10.39 4.29 -6.53
C ASN A 22 -11.69 3.48 -6.65
N ARG A 23 -11.59 2.18 -6.96
CA ARG A 23 -12.75 1.27 -7.05
C ARG A 23 -13.10 0.63 -5.70
N CYS A 24 -12.23 0.73 -4.70
CA CYS A 24 -12.52 0.21 -3.38
C CYS A 24 -13.57 1.08 -2.66
N GLN A 25 -14.53 0.44 -2.00
CA GLN A 25 -15.52 1.15 -1.16
C GLN A 25 -14.89 1.82 0.07
N LYS A 26 -13.72 1.34 0.52
CA LYS A 26 -12.98 1.88 1.65
C LYS A 26 -11.72 2.55 1.13
N ILE A 27 -11.36 3.69 1.73
CA ILE A 27 -10.12 4.42 1.44
C ILE A 27 -8.94 3.44 1.51
N GLN A 28 -8.15 3.42 0.44
CA GLN A 28 -6.89 2.69 0.35
C GLN A 28 -5.75 3.69 0.08
N MET A 29 -4.55 3.35 0.55
CA MET A 29 -3.32 4.10 0.31
C MET A 29 -2.38 3.25 -0.54
N ILE A 30 -1.53 3.90 -1.32
CA ILE A 30 -0.55 3.23 -2.18
C ILE A 30 0.84 3.49 -1.59
N ILE A 31 1.57 2.42 -1.33
CA ILE A 31 2.94 2.45 -0.80
C ILE A 31 3.89 1.98 -1.89
N LEU A 32 5.02 2.65 -2.04
CA LEU A 32 6.12 2.16 -2.86
C LEU A 32 6.86 1.06 -2.07
N GLY A 33 6.69 -0.18 -2.51
CA GLY A 33 7.35 -1.33 -1.91
C GLY A 33 8.80 -1.46 -2.36
N ASP A 34 9.61 -2.13 -1.55
CA ASP A 34 11.02 -2.44 -1.83
C ASP A 34 11.22 -3.37 -3.06
N ASP A 35 10.16 -4.10 -3.43
CA ASP A 35 10.12 -5.06 -4.54
C ASP A 35 9.77 -4.39 -5.90
N ASP A 36 9.98 -3.07 -6.04
CA ASP A 36 9.60 -2.26 -7.21
C ASP A 36 8.09 -2.35 -7.57
N LYS A 37 7.26 -2.67 -6.56
CA LYS A 37 5.81 -2.85 -6.72
C LYS A 37 5.05 -1.86 -5.85
N PHE A 38 3.90 -1.43 -6.37
CA PHE A 38 2.96 -0.59 -5.66
C PHE A 38 2.05 -1.45 -4.78
N TRP A 39 2.07 -1.19 -3.48
CA TRP A 39 1.30 -1.92 -2.48
C TRP A 39 0.07 -1.11 -2.12
N VAL A 40 -1.12 -1.63 -2.45
CA VAL A 40 -2.38 -1.05 -1.99
C VAL A 40 -2.71 -1.63 -0.61
N VAL A 41 -2.82 -0.74 0.37
CA VAL A 41 -3.01 -1.08 1.78
C VAL A 41 -4.05 -0.18 2.44
N SER A 42 -4.57 -0.62 3.59
CA SER A 42 -5.46 0.23 4.38
C SER A 42 -4.70 1.40 5.01
N PRO A 43 -5.35 2.54 5.32
CA PRO A 43 -4.69 3.71 5.94
C PRO A 43 -3.95 3.39 7.25
N ARG A 44 -4.48 2.44 8.03
CA ARG A 44 -3.83 1.94 9.25
C ARG A 44 -2.49 1.24 8.96
N GLU A 45 -2.46 0.45 7.89
CA GLU A 45 -1.26 -0.27 7.46
C GLU A 45 -0.28 0.68 6.80
N ALA A 46 -0.76 1.63 5.99
CA ALA A 46 0.04 2.71 5.44
C ALA A 46 0.78 3.47 6.54
N LYS A 47 0.09 3.89 7.61
CA LYS A 47 0.71 4.56 8.75
C LYS A 47 1.80 3.71 9.43
N ALA A 48 1.57 2.39 9.54
CA ALA A 48 2.57 1.47 10.09
C ALA A 48 3.79 1.32 9.17
N LEU A 49 3.58 1.32 7.86
CA LEU A 49 4.63 1.26 6.84
C LEU A 49 5.41 2.58 6.75
N GLU A 50 4.74 3.73 6.82
CA GLU A 50 5.38 5.05 6.93
C GLU A 50 6.26 5.13 8.17
N THR A 51 5.78 4.63 9.32
CA THR A 51 6.58 4.56 10.56
C THR A 51 7.79 3.63 10.40
N ALA A 52 7.68 2.63 9.53
CA ALA A 52 8.77 1.73 9.18
C ALA A 52 9.70 2.30 8.08
N GLY A 53 9.44 3.51 7.57
CA GLY A 53 10.28 4.20 6.59
C GLY A 53 9.88 4.00 5.14
N TYR A 54 8.75 3.35 4.85
CA TYR A 54 8.26 3.19 3.47
C TYR A 54 7.61 4.49 2.97
N GLN A 55 7.78 4.77 1.68
CA GLN A 55 7.20 5.96 1.05
C GLN A 55 5.80 5.70 0.51
N LEU A 56 4.92 6.70 0.67
CA LEU A 56 3.66 6.79 -0.05
C LEU A 56 3.94 7.19 -1.51
N ALA A 57 3.22 6.54 -2.43
CA ALA A 57 3.31 6.77 -3.87
C ALA A 57 2.18 7.66 -4.38
#